data_AF-A0A6N8QN71-F1
#
_entry.id   AF-A0A6N8QN71-F1
#
_cell.length_a   1.000
_cell.length_b   1.000
_cell.length_c   1.000
_cell.angle_alpha   90.00
_cell.angle_beta   90.00
_cell.angle_gamma   90.00
#
_symmetry.space_group_name_H-M   'P 1'
#
loop_
_entity.id
_entity.type
_entity.pdbx_description
1 polymer ?
#
loop_
_entity_poly.entity_id
_entity_poly.type
_entity_poly.pdbx_seq_one_letter_code
_entity_poly.pdbx_strand_id
1 'polypeptide(L)'
;NILMVAAFISDNGSLNQYDIADYVASNIKDPLSRTAGVGSVQLFGSEYAMRIWLDPQKLNKYNLVPSDVISQIKVQNNQISGGQLGGMPQAADQQLNASIIVQTRLQTPEEFGKILLKVQQDGSQVLLRDVARVELGAEDYSTVARYNGKPAAGIAIKLATGANALDTSRAVKEELNRLSAYFPASLKTVYPYDTTPFIEISIQEVFKTLVEAIILVFLVMYLFLQNFRATIIPTIAVPVVILGTFAILSAVGFTINTLTMFGMVLAIGLLVDDAIVVVENVERVIAEDKLPPKEATHKSMGQIQRALVGIAVVLSAVFMPMAFMSGATGEIYRQFSITLISSMLLSVFVAMSLTPALCATILKAAPEGGHKPNALFARFNTLFEKSTQHYTDSTRSLLRCTGRYMVVYLLICAGMAVLFLRTPTSFLPEEDQGVFMTTAQLPSGATMVNTTKVLQQVTDYYLTKEKDNVQSVFTVGGFGFSGQGQNNGLAFISLKPWSERVGEENSVTAIIQRAMIALSSINKA
;
A
#
# COMPACT_ATOMS: atom_id res chain seq x y z
N ASN A 1 -1.05 6.97 -6.88
CA ASN A 1 -1.43 5.95 -5.88
C ASN A 1 -2.50 5.04 -6.44
N ILE A 2 -2.10 4.09 -7.30
CA ILE A 2 -2.96 2.97 -7.69
C ILE A 2 -2.81 1.93 -6.57
N LEU A 3 -3.92 1.55 -5.94
CA LEU A 3 -3.94 0.51 -4.91
C LEU A 3 -3.91 -0.87 -5.57
N MET A 4 -4.75 -1.03 -6.59
CA MET A 4 -4.99 -2.29 -7.25
C MET A 4 -5.38 -2.05 -8.71
N VAL A 5 -5.01 -2.98 -9.59
CA VAL A 5 -5.58 -3.11 -10.92
C VAL A 5 -6.29 -4.46 -10.97
N ALA A 6 -7.61 -4.44 -11.19
CA ALA A 6 -8.37 -5.64 -11.52
C ALA A 6 -8.47 -5.73 -13.04
N ALA A 7 -8.01 -6.83 -13.62
CA ALA A 7 -8.12 -7.11 -15.05
C ALA A 7 -9.18 -8.18 -15.30
N PHE A 8 -9.83 -8.09 -16.45
CA PHE A 8 -10.90 -8.96 -16.89
C PHE A 8 -10.50 -9.61 -18.20
N ILE A 9 -10.59 -10.94 -18.24
CA ILE A 9 -10.16 -11.76 -19.38
C ILE A 9 -11.25 -12.74 -19.82
N SER A 10 -11.23 -13.10 -21.10
CA SER A 10 -12.09 -14.15 -21.66
C SER A 10 -11.33 -15.48 -21.71
N ASP A 11 -11.77 -16.50 -20.98
CA ASP A 11 -11.10 -17.81 -20.90
C ASP A 11 -11.08 -18.54 -22.26
N ASN A 12 -12.19 -18.47 -23.00
CA ASN A 12 -12.41 -19.12 -24.30
C ASN A 12 -12.12 -18.22 -25.52
N GLY A 13 -11.69 -16.96 -25.30
CA GLY A 13 -11.46 -15.97 -26.37
C GLY A 13 -12.71 -15.54 -27.14
N SER A 14 -13.92 -15.78 -26.63
CA SER A 14 -15.16 -15.39 -27.31
C SER A 14 -15.43 -13.89 -27.29
N LEU A 15 -14.88 -13.18 -26.30
CA LEU A 15 -15.01 -11.73 -26.15
C LEU A 15 -13.73 -11.03 -26.61
N ASN A 16 -13.88 -10.00 -27.42
CA ASN A 16 -12.77 -9.10 -27.76
C ASN A 16 -12.52 -8.09 -26.62
N GLN A 17 -11.45 -7.29 -26.70
CA GLN A 17 -11.13 -6.29 -25.68
C GLN A 17 -12.27 -5.30 -25.43
N TYR A 18 -12.93 -4.83 -26.49
CA TYR A 18 -13.98 -3.83 -26.41
C TYR A 18 -15.25 -4.39 -25.77
N ASP A 19 -15.61 -5.65 -26.06
CA ASP A 19 -16.74 -6.34 -25.42
C ASP A 19 -16.50 -6.49 -23.91
N ILE A 20 -15.27 -6.83 -23.52
CA ILE A 20 -14.89 -6.91 -22.12
C ILE A 20 -14.94 -5.51 -21.47
N ALA A 21 -14.39 -4.50 -22.14
CA ALA A 21 -14.35 -3.13 -21.61
C ALA A 21 -15.75 -2.53 -21.44
N ASP A 22 -16.66 -2.79 -22.38
CA ASP A 22 -18.06 -2.37 -22.29
C ASP A 22 -18.77 -3.03 -21.11
N TYR A 23 -18.61 -4.35 -20.95
CA TYR A 23 -19.22 -5.05 -19.81
C TYR A 23 -18.71 -4.48 -18.48
N VAL A 24 -17.40 -4.21 -18.38
CA VAL A 24 -16.79 -3.61 -17.19
C VAL A 24 -17.32 -2.20 -16.96
N ALA A 25 -17.42 -1.36 -18.00
CA ALA A 25 -17.92 0.00 -17.89
C ALA A 25 -19.38 0.03 -17.44
N SER A 26 -20.23 -0.80 -18.05
CA SER A 26 -21.67 -0.81 -17.85
C SER A 26 -22.10 -1.46 -16.53
N ASN A 27 -21.42 -2.54 -16.11
CA ASN A 27 -21.90 -3.35 -14.98
C ASN A 27 -20.99 -3.32 -13.75
N ILE A 28 -19.71 -2.96 -13.89
CA ILE A 28 -18.71 -3.12 -12.82
C ILE A 28 -18.16 -1.78 -12.32
N LYS A 29 -17.84 -0.85 -13.23
CA LYS A 29 -17.20 0.42 -12.91
C LYS A 29 -17.99 1.22 -11.87
N ASP A 30 -19.30 1.31 -12.05
CA ASP A 30 -20.19 2.10 -11.21
C ASP A 30 -20.35 1.53 -9.78
N PRO A 31 -20.67 0.23 -9.61
CA PRO A 31 -20.65 -0.39 -8.29
C PRO A 31 -19.30 -0.25 -7.58
N LEU A 32 -18.18 -0.48 -8.29
CA LEU A 32 -16.84 -0.35 -7.71
C LEU A 32 -16.49 1.09 -7.31
N SER A 33 -16.92 2.07 -8.09
CA SER A 33 -16.71 3.49 -7.77
C SER A 33 -17.43 3.90 -6.48
N ARG A 34 -18.49 3.18 -6.10
CA ARG A 34 -19.27 3.41 -4.88
C ARG A 34 -18.81 2.55 -3.71
N THR A 35 -17.88 1.61 -3.91
CA THR A 35 -17.33 0.77 -2.83
C THR A 35 -16.59 1.65 -1.82
N ALA A 36 -16.82 1.39 -0.53
CA ALA A 36 -16.19 2.15 0.54
C ALA A 36 -14.65 2.13 0.43
N GLY A 37 -14.05 3.32 0.53
CA GLY A 37 -12.60 3.51 0.45
C GLY A 37 -12.04 3.65 -0.97
N VAL A 38 -12.84 3.43 -2.01
CA VAL A 38 -12.46 3.74 -3.40
C VAL A 38 -12.55 5.24 -3.64
N GLY A 39 -11.46 5.87 -4.08
CA GLY A 39 -11.41 7.31 -4.35
C GLY A 39 -11.71 7.64 -5.81
N SER A 40 -11.12 6.88 -6.73
CA SER A 40 -11.42 7.00 -8.16
C SER A 40 -11.08 5.70 -8.86
N VAL A 41 -11.80 5.39 -9.92
CA VAL A 41 -11.50 4.28 -10.82
C VAL A 41 -11.12 4.79 -12.20
N GLN A 42 -10.18 4.11 -12.85
CA GLN A 42 -9.78 4.40 -14.22
C GLN A 42 -9.90 3.13 -15.04
N LEU A 43 -10.77 3.15 -16.05
CA LEU A 43 -10.95 2.06 -16.99
C LEU A 43 -9.82 2.08 -18.03
N PHE A 44 -9.25 0.91 -18.32
CA PHE A 44 -8.35 0.65 -19.43
C PHE A 44 -9.14 0.01 -20.56
N GLY A 45 -9.78 0.88 -21.34
CA GLY A 45 -10.81 0.57 -22.33
C GLY A 45 -11.91 1.62 -22.27
N SER A 46 -12.96 1.44 -23.06
CA SER A 46 -14.13 2.31 -23.05
C SER A 46 -15.42 1.50 -23.14
N GLU A 47 -16.54 2.13 -22.79
CA GLU A 47 -17.87 1.60 -23.09
C GLU A 47 -18.14 1.57 -24.61
N TYR A 48 -19.20 0.89 -25.00
CA TYR A 48 -19.68 0.96 -26.36
C TYR A 48 -20.29 2.34 -26.66
N ALA A 49 -20.03 2.78 -27.88
CA ALA A 49 -20.70 3.90 -28.52
C ALA A 49 -21.21 3.44 -29.89
N MET A 50 -22.33 4.03 -30.32
CA MET A 50 -22.79 3.87 -31.70
C MET A 50 -21.80 4.59 -32.63
N ARG A 51 -21.04 3.81 -33.41
CA ARG A 51 -20.04 4.34 -34.34
C ARG A 51 -20.63 4.46 -35.73
N ILE A 52 -20.52 5.67 -36.29
CA ILE A 52 -20.99 6.01 -37.63
C ILE A 52 -19.77 6.45 -38.43
N TRP A 53 -19.18 5.51 -39.16
CA TRP A 53 -17.98 5.73 -39.98
C TRP A 53 -18.40 6.28 -41.34
N LEU A 54 -18.35 7.60 -41.47
CA LEU A 54 -18.72 8.31 -42.70
C LEU A 54 -17.78 7.95 -43.86
N ASP A 55 -18.35 7.64 -45.02
CA ASP A 55 -17.60 7.47 -46.26
C ASP A 55 -17.64 8.79 -47.07
N PRO A 56 -16.51 9.50 -47.19
CA PRO A 56 -16.48 10.81 -47.86
C PRO A 56 -16.83 10.71 -49.35
N GLN A 57 -16.55 9.58 -50.02
CA GLN A 57 -16.88 9.40 -51.42
C GLN A 57 -18.39 9.22 -51.61
N LYS A 58 -19.03 8.43 -50.73
CA LYS A 58 -20.48 8.23 -50.76
C LYS A 58 -21.23 9.49 -50.37
N LEU A 59 -20.77 10.24 -49.35
CA LEU A 59 -21.35 11.53 -48.99
C LEU A 59 -21.34 12.52 -50.18
N ASN A 60 -20.20 12.62 -50.87
CA ASN A 60 -20.08 13.49 -52.03
C ASN A 60 -21.03 13.08 -53.18
N LYS A 61 -21.20 11.77 -53.43
CA LYS A 61 -22.13 11.25 -54.45
C LYS A 61 -23.58 11.74 -54.24
N TYR A 62 -24.01 11.91 -52.99
CA TYR A 62 -25.37 12.36 -52.65
C TYR A 62 -25.46 13.87 -52.35
N ASN A 63 -24.37 14.62 -52.56
CA ASN A 63 -24.22 16.03 -52.18
C ASN A 63 -24.61 16.26 -50.72
N LEU A 64 -24.03 15.46 -49.82
CA LEU A 64 -24.21 15.55 -48.38
C LEU A 64 -22.89 15.93 -47.70
N VAL A 65 -22.99 16.70 -46.62
CA VAL A 65 -21.86 17.03 -45.74
C VAL A 65 -22.04 16.38 -44.37
N PRO A 66 -20.96 16.18 -43.58
CA PRO A 66 -21.08 15.60 -42.24
C PRO A 66 -22.07 16.31 -41.31
N SER A 67 -22.25 17.63 -41.45
CA SER A 67 -23.24 18.39 -40.69
C SER A 67 -24.69 17.99 -40.98
N ASP A 68 -24.99 17.53 -42.21
CA ASP A 68 -26.32 17.03 -42.57
C ASP A 68 -26.60 15.73 -41.81
N VAL A 69 -25.62 14.83 -41.78
CA VAL A 69 -25.72 13.57 -41.01
C VAL A 69 -25.92 13.84 -39.53
N ILE A 70 -25.10 14.72 -38.94
CA ILE A 70 -25.22 15.10 -37.52
C ILE A 70 -26.61 15.69 -37.22
N SER A 71 -27.13 16.53 -38.10
CA SER A 71 -28.45 17.16 -37.93
C SER A 71 -29.57 16.12 -37.99
N GLN A 72 -29.50 15.18 -38.94
CA GLN A 72 -30.52 14.13 -39.07
C GLN A 72 -30.49 13.15 -37.90
N ILE A 73 -29.31 12.81 -37.39
CA ILE A 73 -29.19 12.01 -36.16
C ILE A 73 -29.85 12.74 -34.98
N LYS A 74 -29.62 14.05 -34.81
CA LYS A 74 -30.24 14.81 -33.70
C LYS A 74 -31.77 14.89 -33.80
N VAL A 75 -32.32 14.92 -35.01
CA VAL A 75 -33.77 14.98 -35.23
C VAL A 75 -34.41 13.60 -35.02
N GLN A 76 -33.78 12.53 -35.54
CA GLN A 76 -34.36 11.19 -35.57
C GLN A 76 -33.99 10.32 -34.36
N ASN A 77 -32.88 10.63 -33.67
CA ASN A 77 -32.51 10.03 -32.38
C ASN A 77 -32.73 11.02 -31.24
N ASN A 78 -34.00 11.37 -30.98
CA ASN A 78 -34.40 12.24 -29.87
C ASN A 78 -35.53 11.61 -29.06
N GLN A 79 -35.60 11.97 -27.79
CA GLN A 79 -36.71 11.63 -26.90
C GLN A 79 -37.67 12.81 -26.84
N ILE A 80 -38.87 12.65 -27.39
CA ILE A 80 -39.91 13.69 -27.39
C ILE A 80 -40.96 13.34 -26.34
N SER A 81 -41.37 14.34 -25.55
CA SER A 81 -42.50 14.20 -24.62
C SER A 81 -43.83 14.35 -25.35
N GLY A 82 -44.66 13.31 -25.33
CA GLY A 82 -45.97 13.31 -25.98
C GLY A 82 -47.10 13.92 -25.14
N GLY A 83 -46.84 14.23 -23.87
CA GLY A 83 -47.90 14.59 -22.92
C GLY A 83 -48.70 13.37 -22.46
N GLN A 84 -49.97 13.58 -22.08
CA GLN A 84 -50.84 12.53 -21.57
C GLN A 84 -52.25 12.70 -22.15
N LEU A 85 -52.90 11.58 -22.51
CA LEU A 85 -54.34 11.52 -22.77
C LEU A 85 -55.08 11.68 -21.46
N GLY A 86 -56.08 12.57 -21.42
CA GLY A 86 -56.80 12.88 -20.19
C GLY A 86 -55.91 13.47 -19.10
N GLY A 87 -54.92 14.28 -19.49
CA GLY A 87 -54.13 15.09 -18.55
C GLY A 87 -54.91 16.33 -18.11
N MET A 88 -54.64 16.83 -16.89
CA MET A 88 -55.35 17.99 -16.36
C MET A 88 -54.99 19.29 -17.10
N PRO A 89 -55.96 20.21 -17.29
CA PRO A 89 -57.37 20.11 -16.89
C PRO A 89 -58.17 19.20 -17.84
N GLN A 90 -58.98 18.29 -17.26
CA GLN A 90 -59.78 17.31 -18.00
C GLN A 90 -61.28 17.41 -17.68
N ALA A 91 -62.12 16.75 -18.48
CA ALA A 91 -63.55 16.63 -18.22
C ALA A 91 -63.81 15.83 -16.92
N ALA A 92 -64.90 16.15 -16.22
CA ALA A 92 -65.22 15.60 -14.89
C ALA A 92 -65.52 14.09 -14.90
N ASP A 93 -65.91 13.55 -16.05
CA ASP A 93 -66.23 12.15 -16.30
C ASP A 93 -65.10 11.37 -16.99
N GLN A 94 -63.92 11.99 -17.21
CA GLN A 94 -62.78 11.33 -17.86
C GLN A 94 -62.23 10.20 -16.98
N GLN A 95 -62.41 8.95 -17.40
CA GLN A 95 -61.97 7.75 -16.67
C GLN A 95 -60.58 7.23 -17.08
N LEU A 96 -60.01 7.72 -18.19
CA LEU A 96 -58.73 7.26 -18.71
C LEU A 96 -57.68 8.38 -18.65
N ASN A 97 -56.59 8.11 -17.94
CA ASN A 97 -55.35 8.89 -18.04
C ASN A 97 -54.23 7.95 -18.53
N ALA A 98 -53.56 8.33 -19.62
CA ALA A 98 -52.50 7.51 -20.20
C ALA A 98 -51.37 8.39 -20.76
N SER A 99 -50.12 8.01 -20.52
CA SER A 99 -48.95 8.72 -21.06
C SER A 99 -48.80 8.45 -22.56
N ILE A 100 -48.54 9.51 -23.33
CA ILE A 100 -48.30 9.41 -24.77
C ILE A 100 -46.79 9.24 -25.00
N ILE A 101 -46.41 8.08 -25.50
CA ILE A 101 -45.02 7.79 -25.91
C ILE A 101 -44.94 8.00 -27.42
N VAL A 102 -44.14 8.97 -27.86
CA VAL A 102 -44.03 9.33 -29.30
C VAL A 102 -42.78 8.71 -29.92
N GLN A 103 -41.63 9.32 -29.67
CA GLN A 103 -40.36 8.92 -30.26
C GLN A 103 -39.35 8.67 -29.14
N THR A 104 -38.74 7.49 -29.18
CA THR A 104 -37.69 7.06 -28.26
C THR A 104 -36.33 7.08 -28.96
N ARG A 105 -35.27 7.13 -28.17
CA ARG A 105 -33.90 6.99 -28.71
C ARG A 105 -33.74 5.66 -29.43
N LEU A 106 -32.99 5.70 -30.52
CA LEU A 106 -32.58 4.52 -31.28
C LEU A 106 -31.58 3.71 -30.45
N GLN A 107 -31.63 2.39 -30.55
CA GLN A 107 -30.84 1.47 -29.73
C GLN A 107 -29.92 0.58 -30.57
N THR A 108 -30.32 0.23 -31.80
CA THR A 108 -29.62 -0.77 -32.61
C THR A 108 -28.90 -0.15 -33.81
N PRO A 109 -27.77 -0.71 -34.27
CA PRO A 109 -27.09 -0.26 -35.49
C PRO A 109 -28.02 -0.24 -36.72
N GLU A 110 -28.97 -1.18 -36.78
CA GLU A 110 -29.94 -1.30 -37.87
C GLU A 110 -30.95 -0.15 -37.87
N GLU A 111 -31.38 0.31 -36.69
CA GLU A 111 -32.23 1.50 -36.53
C GLU A 111 -31.50 2.77 -36.95
N PHE A 112 -30.25 2.94 -36.50
CA PHE A 112 -29.42 4.06 -36.94
C PHE A 112 -29.18 4.03 -38.45
N GLY A 113 -28.94 2.85 -39.03
CA GLY A 113 -28.78 2.67 -40.47
C GLY A 113 -29.99 3.09 -41.31
N LYS A 114 -31.20 3.11 -40.71
CA LYS A 114 -32.46 3.54 -41.34
C LYS A 114 -32.74 5.03 -41.20
N ILE A 115 -31.86 5.82 -40.59
CA ILE A 115 -32.01 7.27 -40.50
C ILE A 115 -32.06 7.85 -41.92
N LEU A 116 -33.13 8.58 -42.21
CA LEU A 116 -33.34 9.23 -43.50
C LEU A 116 -32.48 10.48 -43.60
N LEU A 117 -31.57 10.55 -44.57
CA LEU A 117 -30.72 11.73 -44.75
C LEU A 117 -31.29 12.72 -45.76
N LYS A 118 -31.77 12.21 -46.89
CA LYS A 118 -32.26 13.04 -48.00
C LYS A 118 -33.19 12.22 -48.90
N VAL A 119 -34.13 12.92 -49.53
CA VAL A 119 -34.95 12.38 -50.62
C VAL A 119 -34.49 13.04 -51.92
N GLN A 120 -34.19 12.23 -52.92
CA GLN A 120 -33.74 12.68 -54.23
C GLN A 120 -34.92 13.13 -55.10
N GLN A 121 -34.63 13.80 -56.22
CA GLN A 121 -35.66 14.29 -57.14
C GLN A 121 -36.50 13.16 -57.77
N ASP A 122 -35.93 11.96 -57.88
CA ASP A 122 -36.61 10.75 -58.39
C ASP A 122 -37.44 10.03 -57.31
N GLY A 123 -37.50 10.58 -56.08
CA GLY A 123 -38.19 9.99 -54.94
C GLY A 123 -37.38 8.93 -54.19
N SER A 124 -36.17 8.60 -54.63
CA SER A 124 -35.30 7.67 -53.90
C SER A 124 -34.83 8.26 -52.57
N GLN A 125 -34.77 7.43 -51.54
CA GLN A 125 -34.37 7.81 -50.19
C GLN A 125 -32.91 7.43 -49.95
N VAL A 126 -32.12 8.38 -49.47
CA VAL A 126 -30.74 8.16 -49.03
C VAL A 126 -30.76 7.96 -47.53
N LEU A 127 -30.36 6.77 -47.09
CA LEU A 127 -30.31 6.38 -45.68
C LEU A 127 -28.88 6.50 -45.14
N LEU A 128 -28.74 6.51 -43.82
CA LEU A 128 -27.43 6.59 -43.19
C LEU A 128 -26.50 5.42 -43.59
N ARG A 129 -27.05 4.20 -43.69
CA ARG A 129 -26.29 3.02 -44.15
C ARG A 129 -25.74 3.15 -45.57
N ASP A 130 -26.32 4.03 -46.40
CA ASP A 130 -25.88 4.23 -47.78
C ASP A 130 -24.64 5.12 -47.86
N VAL A 131 -24.31 5.86 -46.79
CA VAL A 131 -23.18 6.80 -46.73
C VAL A 131 -22.22 6.57 -45.57
N ALA A 132 -22.52 5.62 -44.69
CA ALA A 132 -21.69 5.33 -43.52
C ALA A 132 -21.77 3.84 -43.11
N ARG A 133 -20.70 3.32 -42.50
CA ARG A 133 -20.75 2.04 -41.77
C ARG A 133 -21.22 2.32 -40.34
N VAL A 134 -22.30 1.66 -39.94
CA VAL A 134 -22.88 1.81 -38.59
C VAL A 134 -22.65 0.52 -37.82
N GLU A 135 -21.98 0.60 -36.66
CA GLU A 135 -21.68 -0.54 -35.80
C GLU A 135 -21.61 -0.11 -34.33
N LEU A 136 -21.79 -1.07 -33.42
CA LEU A 136 -21.40 -0.88 -32.02
C LEU A 136 -19.87 -1.03 -31.95
N GLY A 137 -19.21 0.00 -31.43
CA GLY A 137 -17.76 0.03 -31.27
C GLY A 137 -17.38 0.72 -29.97
N ALA A 138 -16.10 0.76 -29.65
CA ALA A 138 -15.61 1.44 -28.45
C ALA A 138 -15.81 2.96 -28.58
N GLU A 139 -16.24 3.67 -27.54
CA GLU A 139 -16.27 5.15 -27.45
C GLU A 139 -14.88 5.77 -27.66
N ASP A 140 -13.82 5.07 -27.25
CA ASP A 140 -12.44 5.51 -27.44
C ASP A 140 -11.53 4.32 -27.81
N TYR A 141 -10.70 4.50 -28.84
CA TYR A 141 -9.77 3.48 -29.37
C TYR A 141 -8.30 3.78 -29.02
N SER A 142 -8.05 4.76 -28.15
CA SER A 142 -6.71 5.20 -27.77
C SER A 142 -6.02 4.24 -26.82
N THR A 143 -6.75 3.30 -26.19
CA THR A 143 -6.18 2.34 -25.23
C THR A 143 -6.33 0.89 -25.68
N VAL A 144 -5.23 0.13 -25.62
CA VAL A 144 -5.20 -1.31 -25.94
C VAL A 144 -4.64 -2.06 -24.73
N ALA A 145 -5.50 -2.82 -24.05
CA ALA A 145 -5.13 -3.59 -22.87
C ALA A 145 -5.05 -5.10 -23.16
N ARG A 146 -4.01 -5.74 -22.62
CA ARG A 146 -3.78 -7.18 -22.75
C ARG A 146 -3.24 -7.79 -21.47
N TYR A 147 -3.70 -8.98 -21.13
CA TYR A 147 -3.22 -9.78 -20.00
C TYR A 147 -2.55 -11.05 -20.52
N ASN A 148 -1.26 -11.23 -20.21
CA ASN A 148 -0.44 -12.33 -20.72
C ASN A 148 -0.59 -12.54 -22.26
N GLY A 149 -0.65 -11.44 -23.01
CA GLY A 149 -0.83 -11.43 -24.48
C GLY A 149 -2.28 -11.59 -24.96
N LYS A 150 -3.23 -11.96 -24.10
CA LYS A 150 -4.65 -12.11 -24.45
C LYS A 150 -5.41 -10.78 -24.33
N PRO A 151 -6.46 -10.53 -25.15
CA PRO A 151 -7.33 -9.37 -24.97
C PRO A 151 -7.88 -9.28 -23.55
N ALA A 152 -7.81 -8.09 -22.96
CA ALA A 152 -8.26 -7.84 -21.60
C ALA A 152 -8.75 -6.40 -21.46
N ALA A 153 -9.69 -6.15 -20.55
CA ALA A 153 -9.89 -4.81 -20.01
C ALA A 153 -9.39 -4.78 -18.57
N GLY A 154 -9.15 -3.59 -18.03
CA GLY A 154 -8.79 -3.47 -16.62
C GLY A 154 -9.34 -2.22 -15.99
N ILE A 155 -9.46 -2.22 -14.68
CA ILE A 155 -9.84 -1.06 -13.90
C ILE A 155 -8.78 -0.81 -12.84
N ALA A 156 -8.10 0.33 -12.93
CA ALA A 156 -7.17 0.79 -11.92
C ALA A 156 -7.94 1.53 -10.83
N ILE A 157 -7.78 1.06 -9.59
CA ILE A 157 -8.49 1.55 -8.43
C ILE A 157 -7.51 2.36 -7.60
N LYS A 158 -7.85 3.62 -7.34
CA LYS A 158 -7.08 4.51 -6.47
C LYS A 158 -7.79 4.62 -5.12
N LEU A 159 -7.00 4.51 -4.05
CA LEU A 159 -7.48 4.64 -2.68
C LEU A 159 -7.97 6.08 -2.42
N ALA A 160 -9.12 6.21 -1.75
CA ALA A 160 -9.60 7.50 -1.28
C ALA A 160 -8.66 8.08 -0.21
N THR A 161 -8.64 9.40 -0.09
CA THR A 161 -7.82 10.07 0.94
C THR A 161 -8.28 9.61 2.34
N GLY A 162 -7.34 9.11 3.15
CA GLY A 162 -7.62 8.63 4.51
C GLY A 162 -8.28 7.24 4.60
N ALA A 163 -8.57 6.58 3.48
CA ALA A 163 -9.12 5.23 3.50
C ALA A 163 -8.05 4.18 3.84
N ASN A 164 -8.47 3.04 4.39
CA ASN A 164 -7.60 1.91 4.69
C ASN A 164 -7.41 1.04 3.44
N ALA A 165 -6.16 0.79 3.06
CA ALA A 165 -5.81 0.00 1.87
C ALA A 165 -6.32 -1.45 1.93
N LEU A 166 -6.19 -2.12 3.09
CA LEU A 166 -6.62 -3.51 3.29
C LEU A 166 -8.14 -3.64 3.27
N ASP A 167 -8.84 -2.75 3.98
CA ASP A 167 -10.31 -2.75 4.00
C ASP A 167 -10.90 -2.45 2.62
N THR A 168 -10.31 -1.49 1.90
CA THR A 168 -10.73 -1.14 0.53
C THR A 168 -10.49 -2.31 -0.42
N SER A 169 -9.32 -2.95 -0.36
CA SER A 169 -9.00 -4.12 -1.19
C SER A 169 -9.96 -5.27 -0.93
N ARG A 170 -10.26 -5.55 0.34
CA ARG A 170 -11.25 -6.56 0.74
C ARG A 170 -12.64 -6.22 0.21
N ALA A 171 -13.13 -5.00 0.42
CA ALA A 171 -14.44 -4.56 -0.05
C ALA A 171 -14.55 -4.61 -1.59
N VAL A 172 -13.49 -4.23 -2.31
CA VAL A 172 -13.41 -4.34 -3.77
C VAL A 172 -13.46 -5.80 -4.22
N LYS A 173 -12.67 -6.68 -3.62
CA LYS A 173 -12.65 -8.12 -3.94
C LYS A 173 -14.00 -8.78 -3.62
N GLU A 174 -14.63 -8.44 -2.50
CA GLU A 174 -15.96 -8.91 -2.13
C GLU A 174 -17.02 -8.45 -3.13
N GLU A 175 -16.99 -7.19 -3.55
CA GLU A 175 -17.92 -6.66 -4.55
C GLU A 175 -17.71 -7.30 -5.93
N LEU A 176 -16.46 -7.48 -6.35
CA LEU A 176 -16.13 -8.21 -7.58
C LEU A 176 -16.58 -9.67 -7.53
N ASN A 177 -16.44 -10.34 -6.39
CA ASN A 177 -16.92 -11.71 -6.19
C ASN A 177 -18.45 -11.76 -6.25
N ARG A 178 -19.15 -10.78 -5.66
CA ARG A 178 -20.61 -10.67 -5.74
C ARG A 178 -21.08 -10.48 -7.18
N LEU A 179 -20.40 -9.60 -7.93
CA LEU A 179 -20.70 -9.33 -9.33
C LEU A 179 -20.35 -10.51 -10.25
N SER A 180 -19.37 -11.34 -9.86
CA SER A 180 -18.91 -12.48 -10.67
C SER A 180 -20.02 -13.51 -10.96
N ALA A 181 -21.05 -13.57 -10.11
CA ALA A 181 -22.22 -14.42 -10.34
C ALA A 181 -23.04 -14.01 -11.58
N TYR A 182 -22.91 -12.76 -12.02
CA TYR A 182 -23.63 -12.21 -13.18
C TYR A 182 -22.76 -12.10 -14.42
N PHE A 183 -21.50 -12.54 -14.34
CA PHE A 183 -20.58 -12.48 -15.46
C PHE A 183 -21.04 -13.40 -16.61
N PRO A 184 -20.77 -13.02 -17.87
CA PRO A 184 -20.81 -13.97 -18.97
C PRO A 184 -19.93 -15.17 -18.62
N ALA A 185 -20.35 -16.38 -19.00
CA ALA A 185 -19.67 -17.63 -18.63
C ALA A 185 -18.17 -17.68 -19.00
N SER A 186 -17.74 -16.86 -19.96
CA SER A 186 -16.35 -16.76 -20.40
C SER A 186 -15.49 -15.75 -19.65
N LEU A 187 -16.08 -14.86 -18.84
CA LEU A 187 -15.38 -13.73 -18.22
C LEU A 187 -14.84 -14.07 -16.83
N LYS A 188 -13.56 -13.76 -16.58
CA LYS A 188 -12.90 -13.91 -15.28
C LYS A 188 -12.18 -12.64 -14.85
N THR A 189 -12.16 -12.42 -13.54
CA THR A 189 -11.35 -11.38 -12.89
C THR A 189 -9.99 -11.94 -12.46
N VAL A 190 -8.93 -11.18 -12.70
CA VAL A 190 -7.57 -11.43 -12.22
C VAL A 190 -6.97 -10.13 -11.66
N TYR A 191 -5.97 -10.22 -10.79
CA TYR A 191 -5.39 -9.06 -10.09
C TYR A 191 -3.90 -8.90 -10.43
N PRO A 192 -3.56 -8.34 -11.61
CA PRO A 192 -2.17 -8.18 -12.06
C PRO A 192 -1.35 -7.16 -11.27
N TYR A 193 -1.99 -6.36 -10.42
CA TYR A 193 -1.31 -5.40 -9.55
C TYR A 193 -2.13 -5.22 -8.28
N ASP A 194 -1.54 -5.55 -7.14
CA ASP A 194 -2.18 -5.40 -5.83
C ASP A 194 -1.08 -5.17 -4.79
N THR A 195 -1.09 -4.00 -4.13
CA THR A 195 -0.10 -3.66 -3.12
C THR A 195 -0.47 -4.19 -1.73
N THR A 196 -1.66 -4.78 -1.57
CA THR A 196 -2.17 -5.21 -0.26
C THR A 196 -1.48 -6.43 0.36
N PRO A 197 -1.05 -7.46 -0.40
CA PRO A 197 -0.31 -8.59 0.17
C PRO A 197 1.00 -8.16 0.83
N PHE A 198 1.70 -7.18 0.25
CA PHE A 198 2.91 -6.62 0.86
C PHE A 198 2.61 -5.97 2.21
N ILE A 199 1.59 -5.10 2.27
CA ILE A 199 1.19 -4.43 3.52
C ILE A 199 0.81 -5.45 4.61
N GLU A 200 0.05 -6.49 4.25
CA GLU A 200 -0.37 -7.53 5.19
C GLU A 200 0.83 -8.29 5.76
N ILE A 201 1.77 -8.73 4.89
CA ILE A 201 2.98 -9.43 5.32
C ILE A 201 3.88 -8.51 6.15
N SER A 202 4.05 -7.24 5.78
CA SER A 202 4.83 -6.29 6.58
C SER A 202 4.26 -6.14 7.99
N ILE A 203 2.93 -6.08 8.15
CA ILE A 203 2.30 -6.01 9.47
C ILE A 203 2.52 -7.31 10.26
N GLN A 204 2.37 -8.47 9.61
CA GLN A 204 2.59 -9.78 10.24
C GLN A 204 4.05 -9.96 10.71
N GLU A 205 5.02 -9.60 9.87
CA GLU A 205 6.44 -9.69 10.21
C GLU A 205 6.82 -8.73 11.34
N VAL A 206 6.30 -7.50 11.34
CA VAL A 206 6.53 -6.60 12.49
C VAL A 206 5.92 -7.18 13.76
N PHE A 207 4.68 -7.69 13.72
CA PHE A 207 4.07 -8.33 14.88
C PHE A 207 4.91 -9.50 15.41
N LYS A 208 5.41 -10.34 14.50
CA LYS A 208 6.33 -11.44 14.85
C LYS A 208 7.61 -10.91 15.50
N THR A 209 8.22 -9.86 14.94
CA THR A 209 9.39 -9.20 15.54
C THR A 209 9.08 -8.63 16.94
N LEU A 210 7.89 -8.07 17.17
CA LEU A 210 7.48 -7.60 18.50
C LEU A 210 7.43 -8.75 19.51
N VAL A 211 6.87 -9.90 19.12
CA VAL A 211 6.80 -11.09 19.97
C VAL A 211 8.19 -11.67 20.24
N GLU A 212 9.03 -11.78 19.21
CA GLU A 212 10.43 -12.22 19.34
C GLU A 212 11.22 -11.31 20.27
N ALA A 213 11.05 -9.99 20.14
CA ALA A 213 11.70 -9.01 21.01
C ALA A 213 11.26 -9.19 22.48
N ILE A 214 9.97 -9.36 22.76
CA ILE A 214 9.48 -9.61 24.12
C ILE A 214 10.06 -10.91 24.68
N ILE A 215 10.14 -11.98 23.88
CA ILE A 215 10.75 -13.25 24.30
C ILE A 215 12.24 -13.05 24.60
N LEU A 216 12.97 -12.33 23.75
CA LEU A 216 14.39 -12.04 23.97
C LEU A 216 14.61 -11.24 25.25
N VAL A 217 13.79 -10.21 25.50
CA VAL A 217 13.82 -9.44 26.74
C VAL A 217 13.57 -10.34 27.95
N PHE A 218 12.56 -11.20 27.88
CA PHE A 218 12.29 -12.18 28.93
C PHE A 218 13.50 -13.09 29.18
N LEU A 219 14.11 -13.64 28.12
CA LEU A 219 15.26 -14.54 28.25
C LEU A 219 16.49 -13.84 28.84
N VAL A 220 16.79 -12.62 28.40
CA VAL A 220 17.90 -11.83 28.92
C VAL A 220 17.65 -11.48 30.39
N MET A 221 16.46 -11.00 30.73
CA MET A 221 16.11 -10.67 32.12
C MET A 221 16.12 -11.89 33.02
N TYR A 222 15.67 -13.05 32.53
CA TYR A 222 15.73 -14.30 33.28
C TYR A 222 17.17 -14.76 33.52
N LEU A 223 18.07 -14.54 32.56
CA LEU A 223 19.50 -14.86 32.70
C LEU A 223 20.17 -14.02 33.80
N PHE A 224 19.88 -12.71 33.85
CA PHE A 224 20.46 -11.79 34.83
C PHE A 224 19.83 -11.92 36.21
N LEU A 225 18.49 -11.89 36.30
CA LEU A 225 17.78 -11.85 37.58
C LEU A 225 17.54 -13.24 38.17
N GLN A 226 17.57 -14.31 37.36
CA GLN A 226 17.38 -15.72 37.77
C GLN A 226 16.09 -15.95 38.58
N ASN A 227 15.14 -15.04 38.43
CA ASN A 227 13.89 -14.99 39.16
C ASN A 227 12.76 -14.75 38.15
N PHE A 228 11.93 -15.78 37.97
CA PHE A 228 10.79 -15.74 37.06
C PHE A 228 9.82 -14.59 37.39
N ARG A 229 9.65 -14.27 38.68
CA ARG A 229 8.77 -13.20 39.14
C ARG A 229 9.26 -11.82 38.71
N ALA A 230 10.56 -11.56 38.85
CA ALA A 230 11.15 -10.31 38.44
C ALA A 230 11.12 -10.15 36.91
N THR A 231 11.32 -11.25 36.18
CA THR A 231 11.29 -11.29 34.71
C THR A 231 9.90 -11.01 34.12
N ILE A 232 8.83 -11.41 34.82
CA ILE A 232 7.45 -11.13 34.40
C ILE A 232 7.14 -9.62 34.38
N ILE A 233 7.78 -8.82 35.24
CA ILE A 233 7.44 -7.42 35.41
C ILE A 233 7.68 -6.62 34.11
N PRO A 234 8.88 -6.64 33.49
CA PRO A 234 9.09 -6.01 32.17
C PRO A 234 8.23 -6.64 31.07
N THR A 235 8.00 -7.96 31.14
CA THR A 235 7.18 -8.70 30.16
C THR A 235 5.73 -8.21 30.13
N ILE A 236 5.18 -7.74 31.26
CA ILE A 236 3.85 -7.12 31.34
C ILE A 236 3.91 -5.63 30.97
N ALA A 237 4.94 -4.91 31.42
CA ALA A 237 5.05 -3.46 31.22
C ALA A 237 5.15 -3.08 29.73
N VAL A 238 5.94 -3.82 28.94
CA VAL A 238 6.19 -3.51 27.52
C VAL A 238 4.90 -3.55 26.68
N PRO A 239 4.08 -4.63 26.70
CA PRO A 239 2.79 -4.65 26.00
C PRO A 239 1.85 -3.51 26.42
N VAL A 240 1.81 -3.14 27.69
CA VAL A 240 0.97 -2.04 28.19
C VAL A 240 1.37 -0.72 27.55
N VAL A 241 2.67 -0.44 27.44
CA VAL A 241 3.17 0.78 26.79
C VAL A 241 2.89 0.77 25.28
N ILE A 242 3.09 -0.37 24.60
CA ILE A 242 2.78 -0.48 23.17
C ILE A 242 1.28 -0.24 22.92
N LEU A 243 0.39 -0.86 23.70
CA LEU A 243 -1.06 -0.66 23.57
C LEU A 243 -1.49 0.78 23.86
N GLY A 244 -0.93 1.41 24.89
CA GLY A 244 -1.22 2.82 25.15
C GLY A 244 -0.63 3.76 24.09
N THR A 245 0.49 3.41 23.46
CA THR A 245 1.03 4.16 22.33
C THR A 245 0.07 4.11 21.14
N PHE A 246 -0.51 2.95 20.83
CA PHE A 246 -1.56 2.85 19.81
C PHE A 246 -2.77 3.73 20.13
N ALA A 247 -3.18 3.81 21.41
CA ALA A 247 -4.27 4.69 21.82
C ALA A 247 -3.94 6.17 21.59
N ILE A 248 -2.71 6.60 21.90
CA ILE A 248 -2.25 7.98 21.66
C ILE A 248 -2.16 8.27 20.16
N LEU A 249 -1.60 7.36 19.36
CA LEU A 249 -1.50 7.52 17.90
C LEU A 249 -2.89 7.65 17.26
N SER A 250 -3.84 6.82 17.70
CA SER A 250 -5.24 6.90 17.26
C SER A 250 -5.88 8.24 17.65
N ALA A 251 -5.64 8.74 18.86
CA ALA A 251 -6.15 10.03 19.31
C ALA A 251 -5.58 11.23 18.52
N VAL A 252 -4.35 11.12 18.02
CA VAL A 252 -3.69 12.13 17.17
C VAL A 252 -4.09 11.97 15.68
N GLY A 253 -4.83 10.93 15.32
CA GLY A 253 -5.28 10.66 13.96
C GLY A 253 -4.24 9.97 13.07
N PHE A 254 -3.24 9.34 13.66
CA PHE A 254 -2.28 8.52 12.91
C PHE A 254 -2.77 7.09 12.72
N THR A 255 -2.43 6.55 11.56
CA THR A 255 -2.77 5.18 11.17
C THR A 255 -1.61 4.24 11.45
N ILE A 256 -1.92 2.95 11.58
CA ILE A 256 -0.91 1.90 11.61
C ILE A 256 -0.36 1.73 10.20
N ASN A 257 0.91 2.07 10.02
CA ASN A 257 1.64 1.92 8.77
C ASN A 257 3.09 1.49 9.04
N THR A 258 3.86 1.23 7.98
CA THR A 258 5.25 0.78 8.08
C THR A 258 6.12 1.68 8.97
N LEU A 259 5.93 3.00 8.91
CA LEU A 259 6.74 3.98 9.66
C LEU A 259 6.39 4.00 11.15
N THR A 260 5.10 4.01 11.50
CA THR A 260 4.67 3.95 12.91
C THR A 260 5.04 2.59 13.53
N MET A 261 4.94 1.51 12.75
CA MET A 261 5.35 0.16 13.17
C MET A 261 6.86 0.09 13.43
N PHE A 262 7.67 0.63 12.53
CA PHE A 262 9.12 0.71 12.74
C PHE A 262 9.50 1.56 13.95
N GLY A 263 8.83 2.70 14.15
CA GLY A 263 8.98 3.54 15.33
C GLY A 263 8.71 2.78 16.63
N MET A 264 7.68 1.94 16.68
CA MET A 264 7.39 1.11 17.85
C MET A 264 8.42 0.00 18.07
N VAL A 265 8.90 -0.66 17.01
CA VAL A 265 9.95 -1.68 17.15
C VAL A 265 11.21 -1.06 17.75
N LEU A 266 11.61 0.12 17.26
CA LEU A 266 12.74 0.85 17.80
C LEU A 266 12.49 1.33 19.24
N ALA A 267 11.24 1.70 19.56
CA ALA A 267 10.86 2.07 20.91
C ALA A 267 11.08 0.93 21.90
N ILE A 268 10.87 -0.35 21.53
CA ILE A 268 11.01 -1.48 22.47
C ILE A 268 12.34 -1.44 23.23
N GLY A 269 13.45 -1.19 22.55
CA GLY A 269 14.76 -1.11 23.22
C GLY A 269 14.81 -0.05 24.31
N LEU A 270 14.13 1.07 24.09
CA LEU A 270 14.04 2.20 25.02
C LEU A 270 13.00 1.93 26.13
N LEU A 271 11.88 1.29 25.78
CA LEU A 271 10.79 0.93 26.70
C LEU A 271 11.22 -0.11 27.73
N VAL A 272 11.99 -1.09 27.28
CA VAL A 272 12.46 -2.19 28.10
C VAL A 272 13.44 -1.65 29.14
N ASP A 273 14.32 -0.72 28.78
CA ASP A 273 15.34 -0.15 29.66
C ASP A 273 14.71 0.44 30.94
N ASP A 274 13.65 1.25 30.82
CA ASP A 274 12.95 1.84 31.97
C ASP A 274 12.42 0.76 32.94
N ALA A 275 11.81 -0.30 32.40
CA ALA A 275 11.27 -1.38 33.22
C ALA A 275 12.38 -2.22 33.85
N ILE A 276 13.48 -2.46 33.13
CA ILE A 276 14.65 -3.18 33.63
C ILE A 276 15.29 -2.40 34.77
N VAL A 277 15.62 -1.12 34.57
CA VAL A 277 16.29 -0.27 35.58
C VAL A 277 15.51 -0.23 36.89
N VAL A 278 14.18 -0.15 36.82
CA VAL A 278 13.34 -0.19 38.02
C VAL A 278 13.44 -1.54 38.72
N VAL A 279 13.22 -2.65 38.00
CA VAL A 279 13.20 -3.99 38.59
C VAL A 279 14.59 -4.37 39.13
N GLU A 280 15.65 -4.11 38.37
CA GLU A 280 17.03 -4.37 38.75
C GLU A 280 17.41 -3.58 40.00
N ASN A 281 17.08 -2.28 40.06
CA ASN A 281 17.39 -1.48 41.23
C ASN A 281 16.61 -1.93 42.47
N VAL A 282 15.36 -2.39 42.32
CA VAL A 282 14.60 -2.97 43.42
C VAL A 282 15.24 -4.29 43.90
N GLU A 283 15.59 -5.20 43.00
CA GLU A 283 16.27 -6.46 43.35
C GLU A 283 17.61 -6.20 44.04
N ARG A 284 18.39 -5.22 43.56
CA ARG A 284 19.63 -4.77 44.21
C ARG A 284 19.39 -4.31 45.65
N VAL A 285 18.37 -3.46 45.87
CA VAL A 285 18.02 -2.97 47.22
C VAL A 285 17.51 -4.09 48.13
N ILE A 286 16.73 -5.05 47.60
CA ILE A 286 16.29 -6.23 48.37
C ILE A 286 17.50 -7.10 48.76
N ALA A 287 18.46 -7.28 47.85
CA ALA A 287 19.64 -8.11 48.08
C ALA A 287 20.65 -7.46 49.04
N GLU A 288 20.95 -6.17 48.87
CA GLU A 288 21.94 -5.43 49.66
C GLU A 288 21.39 -5.02 51.03
N ASP A 289 20.22 -4.38 51.07
CA ASP A 289 19.65 -3.80 52.30
C ASP A 289 18.74 -4.76 53.07
N LYS A 290 18.40 -5.93 52.48
CA LYS A 290 17.52 -6.96 53.07
C LYS A 290 16.15 -6.43 53.51
N LEU A 291 15.62 -5.44 52.78
CA LEU A 291 14.32 -4.84 53.06
C LEU A 291 13.17 -5.67 52.45
N PRO A 292 11.96 -5.63 53.03
CA PRO A 292 10.79 -6.21 52.39
C PRO A 292 10.48 -5.52 51.05
N PRO A 293 9.90 -6.23 50.06
CA PRO A 293 9.74 -5.72 48.68
C PRO A 293 9.08 -4.35 48.57
N LYS A 294 8.10 -4.05 49.41
CA LYS A 294 7.41 -2.74 49.44
C LYS A 294 8.34 -1.60 49.87
N GLU A 295 9.11 -1.79 50.93
CA GLU A 295 10.05 -0.79 51.44
C GLU A 295 11.26 -0.62 50.52
N ALA A 296 11.77 -1.75 50.00
CA ALA A 296 12.82 -1.76 48.99
C ALA A 296 12.40 -0.99 47.73
N THR A 297 11.17 -1.20 47.26
CA THR A 297 10.62 -0.46 46.11
C THR A 297 10.54 1.03 46.38
N HIS A 298 10.05 1.44 47.56
CA HIS A 298 9.98 2.85 47.92
C HIS A 298 11.37 3.51 47.98
N LYS A 299 12.36 2.84 48.59
CA LYS A 299 13.75 3.32 48.63
C LYS A 299 14.37 3.38 47.23
N SER A 300 14.17 2.35 46.42
CA SER A 300 14.66 2.25 45.04
C SER A 300 14.11 3.39 44.18
N MET A 301 12.80 3.64 44.21
CA MET A 301 12.20 4.72 43.44
C MET A 301 12.74 6.10 43.82
N GLY A 302 13.01 6.34 45.11
CA GLY A 302 13.66 7.57 45.56
C GLY A 302 15.06 7.80 44.95
N GLN A 303 15.76 6.74 44.54
CA GLN A 303 17.09 6.83 43.90
C GLN A 303 16.98 7.11 42.39
N ILE A 304 16.06 6.45 41.69
CA ILE A 304 16.03 6.43 40.22
C ILE A 304 14.99 7.35 39.58
N GLN A 305 13.96 7.79 40.30
CA GLN A 305 12.85 8.55 39.72
C GLN A 305 13.30 9.80 38.95
N ARG A 306 14.29 10.55 39.49
CA ARG A 306 14.83 11.74 38.82
C ARG A 306 15.61 11.39 37.55
N ALA A 307 16.31 10.26 37.55
CA ALA A 307 17.05 9.79 36.39
C ALA A 307 16.09 9.37 35.26
N LEU A 308 15.03 8.60 35.59
CA LEU A 308 14.01 8.18 34.61
C LEU A 308 13.33 9.37 33.92
N VAL A 309 12.92 10.39 34.68
CA VAL A 309 12.34 11.61 34.10
C VAL A 309 13.38 12.35 33.25
N GLY A 310 14.64 12.42 33.69
CA GLY A 310 15.71 13.04 32.93
C GLY A 310 15.95 12.36 31.57
N ILE A 311 15.95 11.02 31.56
CA ILE A 311 16.10 10.22 30.34
C ILE A 311 14.94 10.51 29.36
N ALA A 312 13.69 10.48 29.82
CA ALA A 312 12.54 10.80 28.97
C ALA A 312 12.58 12.22 28.40
N VAL A 313 12.96 13.22 29.21
CA VAL A 313 13.06 14.62 28.74
C VAL A 313 14.15 14.77 27.69
N VAL A 314 15.34 14.19 27.92
CA VAL A 314 16.45 14.27 26.96
C VAL A 314 16.09 13.58 25.65
N LEU A 315 15.50 12.39 25.72
CA LEU A 315 15.12 11.67 24.50
C LEU A 315 13.99 12.38 23.77
N SER A 316 13.00 12.91 24.50
CA SER A 316 11.96 13.76 23.89
C SER A 316 12.56 14.99 23.21
N ALA A 317 13.56 15.64 23.81
CA ALA A 317 14.24 16.80 23.23
C ALA A 317 15.04 16.45 21.96
N VAL A 318 15.55 15.22 21.83
CA VAL A 318 16.24 14.75 20.62
C VAL A 318 15.26 14.52 19.47
N PHE A 319 14.10 13.91 19.74
CA PHE A 319 13.13 13.56 18.69
C PHE A 319 12.16 14.70 18.34
N MET A 320 11.88 15.62 19.27
CA MET A 320 10.90 16.69 19.08
C MET A 320 11.18 17.61 17.88
N PRO A 321 12.42 18.06 17.61
CA PRO A 321 12.71 18.90 16.45
C PRO A 321 12.32 18.27 15.11
N MET A 322 12.41 16.94 14.98
CA MET A 322 12.08 16.22 13.75
C MET A 322 10.58 16.27 13.43
N ALA A 323 9.71 16.46 14.44
CA ALA A 323 8.27 16.64 14.23
C ALA A 323 7.91 17.99 13.57
N PHE A 324 8.81 18.97 13.60
CA PHE A 324 8.62 20.30 13.01
C PHE A 324 9.25 20.44 11.62
N MET A 325 9.84 19.37 11.08
CA MET A 325 10.36 19.38 9.71
C MET A 325 9.20 19.56 8.72
N SER A 326 9.41 20.38 7.70
CA SER A 326 8.42 20.68 6.65
C SER A 326 8.61 19.80 5.41
N GLY A 327 7.58 19.73 4.56
CA GLY A 327 7.61 19.00 3.30
C GLY A 327 7.32 17.51 3.45
N ALA A 328 7.45 16.75 2.36
CA ALA A 328 7.13 15.31 2.35
C ALA A 328 7.99 14.50 3.33
N THR A 329 9.27 14.87 3.47
CA THR A 329 10.19 14.32 4.47
C THR A 329 9.75 14.59 5.90
N GLY A 330 9.21 15.79 6.15
CA GLY A 330 8.65 16.17 7.43
C GLY A 330 7.48 15.29 7.87
N GLU A 331 6.59 14.93 6.94
CA GLU A 331 5.45 14.06 7.22
C GLU A 331 5.87 12.65 7.71
N ILE A 332 6.93 12.09 7.11
CA ILE A 332 7.51 10.81 7.52
C ILE A 332 8.11 10.92 8.92
N TYR A 333 8.98 11.90 9.13
CA TYR A 333 9.65 12.08 10.42
C TYR A 333 8.68 12.46 11.54
N ARG A 334 7.59 13.15 11.23
CA ARG A 334 6.54 13.49 12.20
C ARG A 334 5.87 12.24 12.77
N GLN A 335 5.50 11.28 11.91
CA GLN A 335 4.92 10.01 12.36
C GLN A 335 5.90 9.22 13.24
N PHE A 336 7.17 9.15 12.83
CA PHE A 336 8.22 8.47 13.59
C PHE A 336 8.47 9.14 14.96
N SER A 337 8.63 10.46 14.97
CA SER A 337 8.96 11.24 16.18
C SER A 337 7.85 11.20 17.21
N ILE A 338 6.59 11.40 16.79
CA ILE A 338 5.45 11.36 17.71
C ILE A 338 5.25 9.95 18.28
N THR A 339 5.48 8.90 17.48
CA THR A 339 5.43 7.52 17.95
C THR A 339 6.46 7.25 19.05
N LEU A 340 7.70 7.70 18.87
CA LEU A 340 8.76 7.55 19.88
C LEU A 340 8.48 8.38 21.13
N ILE A 341 8.17 9.66 20.98
CA ILE A 341 7.91 10.56 22.14
C ILE A 341 6.72 10.04 22.95
N SER A 342 5.64 9.61 22.29
CA SER A 342 4.46 9.06 22.97
C SER A 342 4.79 7.77 23.70
N SER A 343 5.52 6.85 23.04
CA SER A 343 6.03 5.61 23.66
C SER A 343 6.85 5.91 24.91
N MET A 344 7.77 6.88 24.85
CA MET A 344 8.69 7.21 25.93
C MET A 344 8.02 7.87 27.13
N LEU A 345 7.13 8.83 26.88
CA LEU A 345 6.37 9.47 27.95
C LEU A 345 5.48 8.46 28.67
N LEU A 346 4.86 7.57 27.90
CA LEU A 346 4.06 6.48 28.46
C LEU A 346 4.93 5.44 29.19
N SER A 347 6.14 5.15 28.69
CA SER A 347 7.12 4.26 29.33
C SER A 347 7.48 4.73 30.72
N VAL A 348 7.91 5.99 30.85
CA VAL A 348 8.26 6.56 32.16
C VAL A 348 7.05 6.64 33.06
N PHE A 349 5.87 6.96 32.52
CA PHE A 349 4.63 6.90 33.29
C PHE A 349 4.37 5.50 33.86
N VAL A 350 4.51 4.44 33.04
CA VAL A 350 4.36 3.04 33.47
C VAL A 350 5.46 2.64 34.46
N ALA A 351 6.71 3.03 34.21
CA ALA A 351 7.87 2.76 35.06
C ALA A 351 7.78 3.45 36.44
N MET A 352 7.06 4.57 36.53
CA MET A 352 6.82 5.27 37.80
C MET A 352 5.53 4.85 38.51
N SER A 353 4.60 4.18 37.83
CA SER A 353 3.29 3.81 38.38
C SER A 353 3.10 2.30 38.51
N LEU A 354 2.98 1.60 37.39
CA LEU A 354 2.69 0.17 37.34
C LEU A 354 3.89 -0.67 37.77
N THR A 355 5.09 -0.40 37.26
CA THR A 355 6.29 -1.20 37.54
C THR A 355 6.61 -1.27 39.04
N PRO A 356 6.60 -0.16 39.81
CA PRO A 356 6.83 -0.20 41.25
C PRO A 356 5.71 -0.95 41.99
N ALA A 357 4.46 -0.81 41.55
CA ALA A 357 3.34 -1.57 42.13
C ALA A 357 3.50 -3.09 41.92
N LEU A 358 3.95 -3.50 40.72
CA LEU A 358 4.27 -4.90 40.41
C LEU A 358 5.49 -5.38 41.20
N CYS A 359 6.54 -4.56 41.36
CA CYS A 359 7.71 -4.89 42.19
C CYS A 359 7.31 -5.14 43.65
N ALA A 360 6.50 -4.26 44.23
CA ALA A 360 6.09 -4.38 45.63
C ALA A 360 5.15 -5.58 45.91
N THR A 361 4.44 -6.07 44.89
CA THR A 361 3.42 -7.14 45.04
C THR A 361 3.90 -8.52 44.59
N ILE A 362 4.72 -8.59 43.54
CA ILE A 362 5.13 -9.85 42.92
C ILE A 362 6.48 -10.33 43.46
N LEU A 363 7.43 -9.41 43.73
CA LEU A 363 8.75 -9.77 44.22
C LEU A 363 8.69 -10.37 45.62
N LYS A 364 9.64 -11.26 45.91
CA LYS A 364 9.79 -11.88 47.23
C LYS A 364 10.95 -11.23 47.96
N ALA A 365 10.87 -11.18 49.28
CA ALA A 365 12.01 -10.84 50.11
C ALA A 365 13.15 -11.83 49.87
N ALA A 366 14.39 -11.37 50.02
CA ALA A 366 15.56 -12.23 49.93
C ALA A 366 15.43 -13.38 50.96
N PRO A 367 15.57 -14.66 50.55
CA PRO A 367 15.53 -15.77 51.51
C PRO A 367 16.69 -15.66 52.49
N GLU A 368 16.40 -15.87 53.79
CA GLU A 368 17.42 -15.99 54.82
C GLU A 368 18.32 -17.21 54.51
N GLY A 369 19.49 -16.96 53.92
CA GLY A 369 20.44 -18.00 53.47
C GLY A 369 20.86 -17.92 52.00
N GLY A 370 20.28 -17.00 51.22
CA GLY A 370 20.62 -16.79 49.80
C GLY A 370 20.03 -17.88 48.90
N HIS A 371 19.54 -17.49 47.71
CA HIS A 371 19.13 -18.47 46.71
C HIS A 371 20.39 -19.19 46.21
N LYS A 372 20.48 -20.52 46.34
CA LYS A 372 21.58 -21.29 45.72
C LYS A 372 21.29 -21.41 44.23
N PRO A 373 22.02 -20.71 43.35
CA PRO A 373 21.75 -20.78 41.91
C PRO A 373 22.15 -22.16 41.38
N ASN A 374 21.47 -22.62 40.33
CA ASN A 374 21.87 -23.83 39.61
C ASN A 374 23.32 -23.70 39.11
N ALA A 375 24.04 -24.81 38.92
CA ALA A 375 25.46 -24.79 38.56
C ALA A 375 25.80 -23.93 37.33
N LEU A 376 24.88 -23.83 36.36
CA LEU A 376 25.02 -22.95 35.19
C LEU A 376 24.94 -21.47 35.56
N PHE A 377 23.96 -21.10 36.39
CA PHE A 377 23.80 -19.74 36.89
C PHE A 377 24.92 -19.31 37.85
N ALA A 378 25.41 -20.22 38.69
CA ALA A 378 26.58 -19.98 39.54
C ALA A 378 27.84 -19.66 38.72
N ARG A 379 28.05 -20.38 37.61
CA ARG A 379 29.14 -20.10 36.66
C ARG A 379 28.96 -18.75 35.96
N PHE A 380 27.74 -18.42 35.53
CA PHE A 380 27.45 -17.11 34.95
C PHE A 380 27.75 -15.99 35.94
N ASN A 381 27.25 -16.08 37.18
CA ASN A 381 27.44 -15.04 38.20
C ASN A 381 28.92 -14.83 38.52
N THR A 382 29.69 -15.90 38.72
CA THR A 382 31.13 -15.79 38.98
C THR A 382 31.93 -15.22 37.81
N LEU A 383 31.53 -15.53 36.56
CA LEU A 383 32.15 -14.93 35.38
C LEU A 383 31.77 -13.44 35.25
N PHE A 384 30.51 -13.12 35.49
CA PHE A 384 29.99 -11.76 35.45
C PHE A 384 30.67 -10.88 36.50
N GLU A 385 30.78 -11.33 37.76
CA GLU A 385 31.50 -10.63 38.83
C GLU A 385 32.97 -10.38 38.46
N LYS A 386 33.66 -11.38 37.90
CA LYS A 386 35.04 -11.21 37.40
C LYS A 386 35.12 -10.17 36.29
N SER A 387 34.14 -10.17 35.37
CA SER A 387 34.04 -9.19 34.28
C SER A 387 33.81 -7.78 34.83
N THR A 388 32.91 -7.62 35.80
CA THR A 388 32.62 -6.35 36.48
C THR A 388 33.86 -5.84 37.21
N GLN A 389 34.59 -6.70 37.92
CA GLN A 389 35.83 -6.32 38.58
C GLN A 389 36.89 -5.87 37.54
N HIS A 390 37.05 -6.62 36.45
CA HIS A 390 37.96 -6.24 35.38
C HIS A 390 37.58 -4.90 34.71
N TYR A 391 36.29 -4.66 34.49
CA TYR A 391 35.76 -3.40 33.95
C TYR A 391 36.04 -2.22 34.88
N THR A 392 35.79 -2.37 36.19
CA THR A 392 36.04 -1.31 37.17
C THR A 392 37.54 -1.01 37.32
N ASP A 393 38.40 -2.03 37.34
CA ASP A 393 39.85 -1.87 37.39
C ASP A 393 40.40 -1.21 36.12
N SER A 394 39.85 -1.58 34.95
CA SER A 394 40.19 -0.96 33.67
C SER A 394 39.78 0.52 33.64
N THR A 395 38.58 0.84 34.10
CA THR A 395 38.07 2.23 34.18
C THR A 395 38.91 3.08 35.13
N ARG A 396 39.32 2.51 36.27
CA ARG A 396 40.24 3.16 37.22
C ARG A 396 41.60 3.46 36.58
N SER A 397 42.12 2.54 35.76
CA SER A 397 43.35 2.76 34.98
C SER A 397 43.16 3.85 33.91
N LEU A 398 42.00 3.87 33.27
CA LEU A 398 41.60 4.84 32.24
C LEU A 398 41.60 6.28 32.79
N LEU A 399 41.04 6.46 34.00
CA LEU A 399 41.00 7.74 34.71
C LEU A 399 42.40 8.31 35.00
N ARG A 400 43.41 7.46 35.22
CA ARG A 400 44.80 7.88 35.45
C ARG A 400 45.51 8.33 34.16
N CYS A 401 44.99 7.95 33.00
CA CYS A 401 45.60 8.20 31.69
C CYS A 401 44.69 9.05 30.78
N THR A 402 43.96 10.01 31.37
CA THR A 402 42.87 10.76 30.71
C THR A 402 43.29 11.41 29.39
N GLY A 403 44.51 11.96 29.31
CA GLY A 403 45.03 12.59 28.10
C GLY A 403 45.15 11.63 26.90
N ARG A 404 45.62 10.39 27.12
CA ARG A 404 45.72 9.37 26.06
C ARG A 404 44.35 9.00 25.52
N TYR A 405 43.37 8.84 26.41
CA TYR A 405 42.00 8.48 26.01
C TYR A 405 41.25 9.65 25.36
N MET A 406 41.59 10.90 25.67
CA MET A 406 41.10 12.05 24.92
C MET A 406 41.61 12.06 23.47
N VAL A 407 42.86 11.65 23.23
CA VAL A 407 43.36 11.48 21.85
C VAL A 407 42.59 10.39 21.12
N VAL A 408 42.33 9.25 21.77
CA VAL A 408 41.51 8.17 21.19
C VAL A 408 40.09 8.66 20.88
N TYR A 409 39.47 9.42 21.79
CA TYR A 409 38.15 10.02 21.57
C TYR A 409 38.15 10.96 20.36
N LEU A 410 39.16 11.85 20.24
CA LEU A 410 39.30 12.72 19.08
C LEU A 410 39.48 11.95 17.78
N LEU A 411 40.23 10.84 17.80
CA LEU A 411 40.38 9.97 16.63
C LEU A 411 39.06 9.29 16.24
N ILE A 412 38.25 8.86 17.22
CA ILE A 412 36.91 8.31 16.96
C ILE A 412 36.00 9.38 16.36
N CYS A 413 36.00 10.61 16.90
CA CYS A 413 35.23 11.73 16.35
C CYS A 413 35.67 12.07 14.91
N ALA A 414 36.98 12.10 14.64
CA ALA A 414 37.51 12.33 13.31
C ALA A 414 37.11 11.20 12.34
N GLY A 415 37.21 9.94 12.78
CA GLY A 415 36.77 8.78 12.01
C GLY A 415 35.27 8.83 11.70
N MET A 416 34.45 9.18 12.69
CA MET A 416 33.01 9.37 12.51
C MET A 416 32.69 10.48 11.51
N ALA A 417 33.39 11.62 11.56
CA ALA A 417 33.22 12.70 10.59
C ALA A 417 33.58 12.26 9.17
N VAL A 418 34.68 11.51 9.00
CA VAL A 418 35.08 10.96 7.69
C VAL A 418 34.04 9.98 7.16
N LEU A 419 33.51 9.08 8.02
CA LEU A 419 32.47 8.15 7.62
C LEU A 419 31.17 8.87 7.26
N PHE A 420 30.73 9.82 8.10
CA PHE A 420 29.53 10.62 7.87
C PHE A 420 29.58 11.35 6.52
N LEU A 421 30.74 11.93 6.17
CA LEU A 421 30.93 12.62 4.89
C LEU A 421 31.01 11.67 3.67
N ARG A 422 31.27 10.37 3.88
CA ARG A 422 31.38 9.36 2.82
C ARG A 422 30.12 8.52 2.64
N THR A 423 29.23 8.48 3.62
CA THR A 423 28.00 7.68 3.56
C THR A 423 27.02 8.29 2.55
N PRO A 424 26.62 7.56 1.49
CA PRO A 424 25.60 8.03 0.57
C PRO A 424 24.26 8.22 1.26
N THR A 425 23.57 9.31 0.93
CA THR A 425 22.23 9.59 1.46
C THR A 425 21.17 8.94 0.58
N SER A 426 20.20 8.29 1.21
CA SER A 426 18.96 7.83 0.56
C SER A 426 17.76 8.22 1.45
N PHE A 427 16.56 8.17 0.88
CA PHE A 427 15.34 8.53 1.59
C PHE A 427 14.71 7.31 2.29
N LEU A 428 14.31 6.32 1.50
CA LEU A 428 13.83 5.02 1.96
C LEU A 428 14.53 3.94 1.13
N PRO A 429 14.83 2.77 1.72
CA PRO A 429 15.34 1.64 0.94
C PRO A 429 14.30 1.20 -0.09
N GLU A 430 14.78 0.68 -1.22
CA GLU A 430 13.92 -0.01 -2.17
C GLU A 430 13.49 -1.36 -1.57
N GLU A 431 12.22 -1.69 -1.70
CA GLU A 431 11.63 -2.92 -1.15
C GLU A 431 11.01 -3.75 -2.26
N ASP A 432 11.14 -5.07 -2.15
CA ASP A 432 10.46 -6.01 -3.02
C ASP A 432 8.98 -6.08 -2.63
N GLN A 433 8.14 -5.28 -3.29
CA GLN A 433 6.69 -5.26 -3.06
C GLN A 433 5.94 -6.38 -3.81
N GLY A 434 6.65 -7.31 -4.46
CA GLY A 434 6.04 -8.36 -5.28
C GLY A 434 5.42 -7.88 -6.60
N VAL A 435 5.49 -6.58 -6.88
CA VAL A 435 4.98 -5.95 -8.09
C VAL A 435 5.96 -4.87 -8.55
N PHE A 436 6.02 -4.65 -9.86
CA PHE A 436 6.72 -3.49 -10.44
C PHE A 436 6.08 -3.13 -11.78
N MET A 437 6.53 -2.02 -12.36
CA MET A 437 5.99 -1.52 -13.63
C MET A 437 7.11 -1.30 -14.65
N THR A 438 6.80 -1.57 -15.91
CA THR A 438 7.70 -1.30 -17.04
C THR A 438 7.03 -0.31 -17.98
N THR A 439 7.66 0.83 -18.19
CA THR A 439 7.18 1.85 -19.13
C THR A 439 7.79 1.64 -20.51
N ALA A 440 6.97 1.67 -21.55
CA ALA A 440 7.41 1.69 -22.94
C ALA A 440 7.06 3.05 -23.56
N GLN A 441 8.08 3.84 -23.89
CA GLN A 441 7.89 5.15 -24.52
C GLN A 441 8.59 5.16 -25.88
N LEU A 442 7.81 5.23 -26.95
CA LEU A 442 8.29 5.31 -28.32
C LEU A 442 8.43 6.78 -28.75
N PRO A 443 9.23 7.06 -29.81
CA PRO A 443 9.35 8.40 -30.38
C PRO A 443 8.00 9.02 -30.75
N SER A 444 7.96 10.35 -30.79
CA SER A 444 6.79 11.08 -31.25
C SER A 444 6.41 10.66 -32.68
N GLY A 445 5.12 10.44 -32.93
CA GLY A 445 4.60 9.94 -34.20
C GLY A 445 4.53 8.40 -34.31
N ALA A 446 5.06 7.64 -33.34
CA ALA A 446 4.86 6.20 -33.31
C ALA A 446 3.38 5.84 -33.11
N THR A 447 2.92 4.82 -33.84
CA THR A 447 1.53 4.38 -33.84
C THR A 447 1.27 3.35 -32.74
N MET A 448 -0.02 3.16 -32.42
CA MET A 448 -0.45 2.13 -31.47
C MET A 448 0.02 0.72 -31.87
N VAL A 449 0.14 0.44 -33.17
CA VAL A 449 0.62 -0.86 -33.69
C VAL A 449 2.07 -1.11 -33.26
N ASN A 450 2.94 -0.09 -33.39
CA ASN A 450 4.33 -0.19 -32.99
C ASN A 450 4.47 -0.35 -31.47
N THR A 451 3.71 0.44 -30.71
CA THR A 451 3.69 0.36 -29.25
C THR A 451 3.20 -0.99 -28.76
N THR A 452 2.13 -1.53 -29.35
CA THR A 452 1.62 -2.86 -29.02
C THR A 452 2.64 -3.95 -29.33
N LYS A 453 3.40 -3.82 -30.43
CA LYS A 453 4.47 -4.77 -30.78
C LYS A 453 5.61 -4.76 -29.76
N VAL A 454 6.01 -3.59 -29.28
CA VAL A 454 7.01 -3.45 -28.20
C VAL A 454 6.48 -4.04 -26.90
N LEU A 455 5.24 -3.73 -26.51
CA LEU A 455 4.61 -4.30 -25.32
C LEU A 455 4.47 -5.84 -25.39
N GLN A 456 4.25 -6.39 -26.59
CA GLN A 456 4.26 -7.83 -26.79
C GLN A 456 5.65 -8.42 -26.56
N GLN A 457 6.72 -7.80 -27.08
CA GLN A 457 8.10 -8.24 -26.83
C GLN A 457 8.46 -8.18 -25.34
N VAL A 458 8.01 -7.13 -24.63
CA VAL A 458 8.16 -7.01 -23.17
C VAL A 458 7.42 -8.15 -22.46
N THR A 459 6.19 -8.43 -22.88
CA THR A 459 5.38 -9.54 -22.32
C THR A 459 6.05 -10.88 -22.55
N ASP A 460 6.53 -11.13 -23.76
CA ASP A 460 7.21 -12.38 -24.13
C ASP A 460 8.50 -12.57 -23.33
N TYR A 461 9.28 -11.51 -23.12
CA TYR A 461 10.48 -11.57 -22.27
C TYR A 461 10.13 -12.02 -20.85
N TYR A 462 9.18 -11.37 -20.18
CA TYR A 462 8.82 -11.70 -18.80
C TYR A 462 8.20 -13.08 -18.68
N LEU A 463 7.34 -13.50 -19.62
CA LEU A 463 6.70 -14.81 -19.57
C LEU A 463 7.61 -15.98 -19.98
N THR A 464 8.72 -15.71 -20.68
CA THR A 464 9.65 -16.78 -21.14
C THR A 464 10.96 -16.80 -20.35
N LYS A 465 11.64 -15.67 -20.21
CA LYS A 465 12.96 -15.56 -19.57
C LYS A 465 12.87 -15.44 -18.05
N GLU A 466 11.80 -14.85 -17.53
CA GLU A 466 11.56 -14.65 -16.10
C GLU A 466 10.36 -15.47 -15.60
N LYS A 467 10.01 -16.57 -16.28
CA LYS A 467 8.85 -17.43 -15.96
C LYS A 467 8.84 -17.95 -14.51
N ASP A 468 10.03 -18.16 -13.94
CA ASP A 468 10.16 -18.66 -12.58
C ASP A 468 9.76 -17.60 -11.55
N ASN A 469 9.95 -16.31 -11.88
CA ASN A 469 9.69 -15.17 -11.00
C ASN A 469 8.35 -14.48 -11.27
N VAL A 470 7.96 -14.35 -12.54
CA VAL A 470 6.78 -13.59 -12.97
C VAL A 470 5.54 -14.46 -12.94
N GLN A 471 4.48 -13.98 -12.29
CA GLN A 471 3.17 -14.62 -12.27
C GLN A 471 2.29 -14.13 -13.43
N SER A 472 2.29 -12.82 -13.68
CA SER A 472 1.48 -12.23 -14.76
C SER A 472 2.02 -10.89 -15.25
N VAL A 473 1.65 -10.55 -16.48
CA VAL A 473 1.98 -9.30 -17.15
C VAL A 473 0.69 -8.71 -17.72
N PHE A 474 0.32 -7.52 -17.25
CA PHE A 474 -0.81 -6.76 -17.78
C PHE A 474 -0.30 -5.50 -18.48
N THR A 475 -0.49 -5.41 -19.79
CA THR A 475 -0.02 -4.31 -20.62
C THR A 475 -1.16 -3.41 -21.03
N VAL A 476 -0.90 -2.10 -21.09
CA VAL A 476 -1.82 -1.05 -21.52
C VAL A 476 -1.07 -0.15 -22.48
N GLY A 477 -1.32 -0.29 -23.78
CA GLY A 477 -0.90 0.66 -24.80
C GLY A 477 -1.83 1.87 -24.81
N GLY A 478 -1.30 3.06 -25.09
CA GLY A 478 -2.05 4.32 -25.10
C GLY A 478 -1.98 5.11 -23.79
N PHE A 479 -1.53 4.47 -22.73
CA PHE A 479 -1.47 5.03 -21.38
C PHE A 479 -0.06 4.91 -20.81
N GLY A 480 0.43 6.02 -20.25
CA GLY A 480 1.61 6.04 -19.40
C GLY A 480 1.48 7.16 -18.36
N PHE A 481 2.32 7.12 -17.33
CA PHE A 481 2.33 8.19 -16.32
C PHE A 481 2.80 9.54 -16.87
N SER A 482 3.52 9.54 -18.00
CA SER A 482 3.94 10.74 -18.73
C SER A 482 2.84 11.35 -19.62
N GLY A 483 1.72 10.65 -19.83
CA GLY A 483 0.58 11.13 -20.61
C GLY A 483 -0.13 10.03 -21.40
N GLN A 484 -1.24 10.41 -22.04
CA GLN A 484 -1.98 9.57 -22.97
C GLN A 484 -1.52 9.82 -24.41
N GLY A 485 -1.28 8.75 -25.16
CA GLY A 485 -0.78 8.86 -26.53
C GLY A 485 -0.44 7.51 -27.13
N GLN A 486 -0.54 7.40 -28.45
CA GLN A 486 -0.30 6.15 -29.16
C GLN A 486 1.12 5.60 -29.00
N ASN A 487 2.09 6.46 -28.70
CA ASN A 487 3.49 6.13 -28.49
C ASN A 487 3.84 5.77 -27.04
N ASN A 488 2.87 5.80 -26.11
CA ASN A 488 3.07 5.45 -24.70
C ASN A 488 2.44 4.10 -24.39
N GLY A 489 3.09 3.34 -23.52
CA GLY A 489 2.57 2.10 -22.97
C GLY A 489 3.10 1.82 -21.58
N LEU A 490 2.33 1.09 -20.80
CA LEU A 490 2.66 0.67 -19.45
C LEU A 490 2.40 -0.82 -19.29
N ALA A 491 3.31 -1.53 -18.65
CA ALA A 491 3.12 -2.90 -18.23
C ALA A 491 3.14 -2.95 -16.69
N PHE A 492 2.14 -3.59 -16.10
CA PHE A 492 2.09 -3.97 -14.70
C PHE A 492 2.54 -5.43 -14.59
N ILE A 493 3.61 -5.68 -13.84
CA ILE A 493 4.18 -7.00 -13.66
C ILE A 493 3.88 -7.45 -12.23
N SER A 494 3.17 -8.56 -12.11
CA SER A 494 3.00 -9.27 -10.83
C SER A 494 4.01 -10.39 -10.74
N LEU A 495 4.77 -10.42 -9.66
CA LEU A 495 5.66 -11.53 -9.35
C LEU A 495 4.91 -12.61 -8.56
N LYS A 496 5.49 -13.80 -8.53
CA LYS A 496 5.06 -14.88 -7.65
C LYS A 496 5.33 -14.53 -6.18
N PRO A 497 4.67 -15.21 -5.22
CA PRO A 497 4.92 -15.00 -3.79
C PRO A 497 6.39 -15.14 -3.41
N TRP A 498 6.84 -14.39 -2.40
CA TRP A 498 8.24 -14.41 -1.92
C TRP A 498 8.72 -15.81 -1.52
N SER A 499 7.84 -16.68 -1.04
CA SER A 499 8.16 -18.07 -0.70
C SER A 499 8.62 -18.91 -1.89
N GLU A 500 8.23 -18.55 -3.12
CA GLU A 500 8.64 -19.22 -4.36
C GLU A 500 9.87 -18.55 -5.00
N ARG A 501 10.24 -17.34 -4.55
CA ARG A 501 11.34 -16.53 -5.08
C ARG A 501 12.47 -16.41 -4.06
N VAL A 502 13.21 -17.50 -3.88
CA VAL A 502 14.36 -17.54 -2.96
C VAL A 502 15.61 -17.02 -3.66
N GLY A 503 16.43 -16.25 -2.95
CA GLY A 503 17.71 -15.72 -3.45
C GLY A 503 17.65 -14.26 -3.88
N GLU A 504 18.77 -13.54 -3.73
CA GLU A 504 18.85 -12.12 -4.12
C GLU A 504 18.66 -11.93 -5.64
N GLU A 505 19.01 -12.93 -6.44
CA GLU A 505 18.81 -12.94 -7.90
C GLU A 505 17.33 -12.93 -8.31
N ASN A 506 16.42 -13.36 -7.43
CA ASN A 506 14.99 -13.43 -7.68
C ASN A 506 14.22 -12.27 -7.02
N SER A 507 14.95 -11.29 -6.46
CA SER A 507 14.40 -10.03 -5.99
C SER A 507 13.91 -9.14 -7.12
N VAL A 508 12.94 -8.27 -6.84
CA VAL A 508 12.46 -7.24 -7.79
C VAL A 508 13.62 -6.44 -8.40
N THR A 509 14.57 -5.97 -7.58
CA THR A 509 15.68 -5.14 -8.05
C THR A 509 16.56 -5.89 -9.06
N ALA A 510 16.88 -7.16 -8.80
CA ALA A 510 17.68 -7.98 -9.70
C ALA A 510 16.93 -8.29 -11.02
N ILE A 511 15.63 -8.57 -10.94
CA ILE A 511 14.76 -8.79 -12.12
C ILE A 511 14.70 -7.52 -12.97
N ILE A 512 14.52 -6.35 -12.34
CA ILE A 512 14.49 -5.06 -13.04
C ILE A 512 15.83 -4.82 -13.75
N GLN A 513 16.96 -5.08 -13.10
CA GLN A 513 18.28 -4.87 -13.69
C GLN A 513 18.48 -5.76 -14.94
N ARG A 514 18.12 -7.06 -14.87
CA ARG A 514 18.17 -7.96 -16.03
C ARG A 514 17.22 -7.53 -17.14
N ALA A 515 16.00 -7.11 -16.77
CA ALA A 515 15.03 -6.62 -17.72
C ALA A 515 15.50 -5.35 -18.42
N MET A 516 16.09 -4.38 -17.71
CA MET A 516 16.64 -3.16 -18.31
C MET A 516 17.72 -3.49 -19.35
N ILE A 517 18.63 -4.42 -19.03
CA ILE A 517 19.67 -4.86 -19.98
C ILE A 517 19.04 -5.52 -21.20
N ALA A 518 18.13 -6.49 -21.00
CA ALA A 518 17.51 -7.21 -22.11
C ALA A 518 16.64 -6.31 -23.00
N LEU A 519 15.81 -5.47 -22.40
CA LEU A 519 14.88 -4.60 -23.10
C LEU A 519 15.56 -3.40 -23.77
N SER A 520 16.77 -3.01 -23.35
CA SER A 520 17.57 -1.99 -24.05
C SER A 520 17.93 -2.37 -25.49
N SER A 521 17.90 -3.67 -25.81
CA SER A 521 18.14 -4.19 -27.16
C SER A 521 16.95 -3.97 -28.11
N ILE A 522 15.78 -3.59 -27.58
CA ILE A 522 14.57 -3.27 -28.36
C ILE A 522 14.74 -1.87 -28.94
N ASN A 523 15.61 -1.76 -29.94
CA ASN A 523 15.96 -0.50 -30.60
C ASN A 523 15.41 -0.40 -32.04
N LYS A 524 14.53 -1.35 -32.42
CA LYS A 524 13.93 -1.44 -33.76
C LYS A 524 12.42 -1.26 -33.67
N ALA A 525 12.00 -0.02 -33.49
CA ALA A 525 10.64 0.43 -33.80
C ALA A 525 10.66 1.15 -35.16
#